data_AF-A0A537RQJ0-F1
#
_entry.id   AF-A0A537RQJ0-F1
#
_cell.length_a   1.000
_cell.length_b   1.000
_cell.length_c   1.000
_cell.angle_alpha   90.00
_cell.angle_beta   90.00
_cell.angle_gamma   90.00
#
_symmetry.space_group_name_H-M   'P 1'
#
loop_
_entity.id
_entity.type
_entity.pdbx_description
1 polymer ?
#
loop_
_entity_poly.entity_id
_entity_poly.type
_entity_poly.pdbx_seq_one_letter_code
_entity_poly.pdbx_strand_id
1 'polypeptide(L)'
;FMDRVRCEAAPQGRSSTFSLSTRPILADTEGKAWDRARAILDRVMANRGGAPAPQRQNVGSKRLLAAAAEAEVHDTCLWTALAAATGAQGNSTALVGTPETVAKALFEYYKLGAASLLIRGYDPRPDAIQYGEELIPRIRELVAAYDAERGPL
;
A
#
# COMPACT_ATOMS: atom_id res chain seq x y z
N PHE A 1 -11.27 3.09 -12.07
CA PHE A 1 -10.69 4.46 -12.08
C PHE A 1 -9.67 4.61 -13.20
N MET A 2 -8.65 3.74 -13.26
CA MET A 2 -7.58 3.79 -14.26
C MET A 2 -8.10 3.79 -15.70
N ASP A 3 -9.12 2.97 -16.01
CA ASP A 3 -9.72 2.94 -17.36
C ASP A 3 -10.36 4.26 -17.76
N ARG A 4 -10.97 4.99 -16.82
CA ARG A 4 -11.50 6.33 -17.09
C ARG A 4 -10.38 7.29 -17.47
N VAL A 5 -9.27 7.28 -16.72
CA VAL A 5 -8.11 8.12 -17.03
C VAL A 5 -7.51 7.77 -18.39
N ARG A 6 -7.40 6.47 -18.73
CA ARG A 6 -6.94 6.03 -20.05
C ARG A 6 -7.89 6.50 -21.16
N CYS A 7 -9.19 6.39 -20.96
CA CYS A 7 -10.21 6.85 -21.91
C CYS A 7 -10.09 8.36 -22.19
N GLU A 8 -9.89 9.18 -21.16
CA GLU A 8 -9.71 10.63 -21.31
C GLU A 8 -8.36 11.00 -21.97
N ALA A 9 -7.33 10.17 -21.81
CA ALA A 9 -6.01 10.41 -22.40
C ALA A 9 -5.94 9.99 -23.88
N ALA A 10 -6.74 9.00 -24.29
CA ALA A 10 -6.67 8.39 -25.62
C ALA A 10 -6.92 9.38 -26.78
N PRO A 11 -7.90 10.31 -26.73
CA PRO A 11 -8.09 11.32 -27.79
C PRO A 11 -6.89 12.23 -28.02
N GLN A 12 -5.99 12.32 -27.03
CA GLN A 12 -4.76 13.12 -27.10
C GLN A 12 -3.55 12.30 -27.56
N GLY A 13 -3.76 11.04 -28.00
CA GLY A 13 -2.68 10.13 -28.40
C GLY A 13 -1.73 9.74 -27.27
N ARG A 14 -2.14 9.90 -26.00
CA ARG A 14 -1.29 9.62 -24.82
C ARG A 14 -1.65 8.27 -24.21
N SER A 15 -0.62 7.45 -23.96
CA SER A 15 -0.74 6.26 -23.11
C SER A 15 -0.31 6.60 -21.67
N SER A 16 -1.15 6.28 -20.69
CA SER A 16 -0.88 6.56 -19.27
C SER A 16 -0.59 5.29 -18.50
N THR A 17 0.50 5.29 -17.75
CA THR A 17 0.82 4.25 -16.77
C THR A 17 0.44 4.71 -15.35
N PHE A 18 0.23 3.75 -14.46
CA PHE A 18 -0.12 4.04 -13.08
C PHE A 18 0.94 3.49 -12.14
N SER A 19 1.13 4.22 -11.04
CA SER A 19 1.93 3.75 -9.94
C SER A 19 1.10 3.64 -8.67
N LEU A 20 1.35 2.58 -7.90
CA LEU A 20 0.82 2.42 -6.56
C LEU A 20 1.90 2.82 -5.56
N SER A 21 1.55 3.65 -4.58
CA SER A 21 2.41 3.89 -3.42
C SER A 21 1.79 3.32 -2.16
N THR A 22 2.55 2.53 -1.41
CA THR A 22 2.12 1.93 -0.14
C THR A 22 3.32 1.69 0.78
N ARG A 23 3.07 1.33 2.03
CA ARG A 23 4.09 1.07 3.04
C ARG A 23 3.92 -0.34 3.61
N PRO A 24 4.56 -1.36 3.00
CA PRO A 24 4.53 -2.71 3.53
C PRO A 24 5.01 -2.77 4.99
N ILE A 25 4.43 -3.67 5.77
CA ILE A 25 4.90 -4.04 7.11
C ILE A 25 5.00 -5.56 7.12
N LEU A 26 6.23 -6.06 7.04
CA LEU A 26 6.50 -7.48 6.89
C LEU A 26 6.99 -8.11 8.20
N ALA A 27 6.70 -9.40 8.36
CA ALA A 27 7.37 -10.28 9.31
C ALA A 27 7.22 -11.74 8.86
N ASP A 28 7.97 -12.65 9.49
CA ASP A 28 7.99 -14.09 9.14
C ASP A 28 6.63 -14.77 9.30
N THR A 29 5.75 -14.23 10.16
CA THR A 29 4.40 -14.76 10.38
C THR A 29 3.39 -13.62 10.40
N GLU A 30 2.13 -13.93 10.08
CA GLU A 30 1.03 -12.96 10.11
C GLU A 30 0.94 -12.28 11.49
N GLY A 31 0.96 -13.06 12.57
CA GLY A 31 0.92 -12.52 13.94
C GLY A 31 2.01 -11.50 14.22
N LYS A 32 3.27 -11.83 13.89
CA LYS A 32 4.42 -10.92 14.06
C LYS A 32 4.27 -9.65 13.22
N ALA A 33 3.70 -9.74 12.01
CA ALA A 33 3.52 -8.60 11.13
C ALA A 33 2.49 -7.63 11.72
N TRP A 34 1.38 -8.17 12.25
CA TRP A 34 0.37 -7.37 12.94
C TRP A 34 0.85 -6.80 14.28
N ASP A 35 1.66 -7.54 15.05
CA ASP A 35 2.32 -7.00 16.25
C ASP A 35 3.23 -5.82 15.90
N ARG A 36 4.04 -5.98 14.84
CA ARG A 36 4.90 -4.92 14.32
C ARG A 36 4.09 -3.70 13.87
N ALA A 37 2.96 -3.91 13.19
CA ALA A 37 2.07 -2.84 12.76
C ALA A 37 1.50 -2.06 13.94
N ARG A 38 0.99 -2.75 14.96
CA ARG A 38 0.51 -2.12 16.21
C ARG A 38 1.61 -1.33 16.92
N ALA A 39 2.80 -1.89 17.06
CA ALA A 39 3.94 -1.18 17.66
C ALA A 39 4.33 0.10 16.89
N ILE A 40 4.24 0.07 15.56
CA ILE A 40 4.44 1.26 14.72
C ILE A 40 3.36 2.31 14.99
N LEU A 41 2.09 1.91 15.08
CA LEU A 41 0.98 2.81 15.40
C LEU A 41 1.17 3.44 16.79
N ASP A 42 1.52 2.65 17.80
CA ASP A 42 1.79 3.16 19.15
C ASP A 42 2.90 4.22 19.14
N ARG A 43 4.01 3.95 18.43
CA ARG A 43 5.09 4.93 18.27
C ARG A 43 4.63 6.20 17.55
N VAL A 44 3.81 6.08 16.50
CA VAL A 44 3.25 7.23 15.79
C VAL A 44 2.35 8.05 16.71
N MET A 45 1.49 7.41 17.50
CA MET A 45 0.61 8.07 18.45
C MET A 45 1.39 8.76 19.58
N ALA A 46 2.41 8.09 20.12
CA ALA A 46 3.30 8.66 21.12
C ALA A 46 4.04 9.90 20.60
N ASN A 47 4.59 9.83 19.38
CA ASN A 47 5.28 10.97 18.74
C ASN A 47 4.37 12.19 18.50
N ARG A 48 3.05 11.97 18.40
CA ARG A 48 2.07 13.05 18.25
C ARG A 48 1.67 13.70 19.57
N GLY A 49 2.06 13.12 20.72
CA GLY A 49 1.80 13.68 22.04
C GLY A 49 0.30 13.84 22.37
N GLY A 50 -0.56 12.97 21.82
CA GLY A 50 -2.01 13.04 22.03
C GLY A 50 -2.74 14.15 21.26
N ALA A 51 -2.05 14.90 20.39
CA ALA A 51 -2.69 15.91 19.57
C ALA A 51 -3.66 15.26 18.55
N PRO A 52 -4.89 15.80 18.41
CA PRO A 52 -5.88 15.26 17.47
C PRO A 52 -5.34 15.26 16.03
N ALA A 53 -5.77 14.28 15.25
CA ALA A 53 -5.47 14.21 13.82
C ALA A 53 -5.87 15.52 13.13
N PRO A 54 -4.97 16.19 12.38
CA PRO A 54 -5.31 17.43 11.70
C PRO A 54 -6.41 17.17 10.67
N GLN A 55 -7.47 17.99 10.70
CA GLN A 55 -8.57 17.84 9.76
C GLN A 55 -8.14 18.28 8.36
N ARG A 56 -8.16 17.34 7.41
CA ARG A 56 -7.79 17.62 6.01
C ARG A 56 -9.00 18.06 5.20
N GLN A 57 -8.82 19.10 4.39
CA GLN A 57 -9.88 19.61 3.51
C GLN A 57 -9.96 18.86 2.16
N ASN A 58 -8.85 18.28 1.70
CA ASN A 58 -8.78 17.62 0.40
C ASN A 58 -9.67 16.36 0.35
N VAL A 59 -10.30 16.13 -0.80
CA VAL A 59 -11.27 15.03 -0.99
C VAL A 59 -10.62 13.66 -0.82
N GLY A 60 -9.35 13.50 -1.20
CA GLY A 60 -8.63 12.23 -1.08
C GLY A 60 -8.49 11.78 0.38
N SER A 61 -7.99 12.65 1.26
CA SER A 61 -7.89 12.39 2.69
C SER A 61 -9.25 12.15 3.32
N LYS A 62 -10.30 12.90 2.93
CA LYS A 62 -11.67 12.68 3.43
C LYS A 62 -12.19 11.29 3.07
N ARG A 63 -11.99 10.84 1.83
CA ARG A 63 -12.38 9.49 1.37
C ARG A 63 -11.60 8.40 2.09
N LEU A 64 -10.30 8.59 2.29
CA LEU A 64 -9.47 7.63 3.04
C LEU A 64 -9.89 7.54 4.51
N LEU A 65 -10.21 8.67 5.16
CA LEU A 65 -10.73 8.67 6.53
C LEU A 65 -12.10 8.00 6.63
N ALA A 66 -12.97 8.19 5.63
CA ALA A 66 -14.25 7.49 5.58
C ALA A 66 -14.06 5.97 5.47
N ALA A 67 -13.18 5.50 4.57
CA ALA A 67 -12.83 4.08 4.47
C ALA A 67 -12.21 3.54 5.78
N ALA A 68 -11.36 4.31 6.43
CA ALA A 68 -10.76 3.93 7.72
C ALA A 68 -11.78 3.85 8.87
N ALA A 69 -12.88 4.61 8.79
CA ALA A 69 -13.97 4.54 9.76
C ALA A 69 -14.92 3.36 9.52
N GLU A 70 -14.98 2.84 8.28
CA GLU A 70 -15.77 1.66 7.93
C GLU A 70 -15.11 0.37 8.42
N ALA A 71 -13.79 0.24 8.21
CA ALA A 71 -12.99 -0.87 8.72
C ALA A 71 -11.53 -0.47 8.87
N GLU A 72 -10.88 -1.09 9.86
CA GLU A 72 -9.44 -0.93 10.09
C GLU A 72 -8.60 -1.70 9.04
N VAL A 73 -9.11 -2.85 8.59
CA VAL A 73 -8.49 -3.70 7.57
C VAL A 73 -9.47 -3.87 6.42
N HIS A 74 -8.98 -3.65 5.20
CA HIS A 74 -9.70 -3.84 3.94
C HIS A 74 -9.05 -4.96 3.14
N ASP A 75 -9.85 -5.62 2.32
CA ASP A 75 -9.44 -6.74 1.46
C ASP A 75 -8.71 -7.84 2.26
N THR A 76 -7.49 -8.18 1.86
CA THR A 76 -6.66 -9.21 2.50
C THR A 76 -5.80 -8.64 3.62
N CYS A 77 -5.15 -7.50 3.40
CA CYS A 77 -4.14 -6.97 4.30
C CYS A 77 -3.96 -5.44 4.24
N LEU A 78 -4.90 -4.70 3.65
CA LEU A 78 -4.81 -3.24 3.56
C LEU A 78 -5.24 -2.61 4.89
N TRP A 79 -4.27 -2.12 5.64
CA TRP A 79 -4.47 -1.53 6.96
C TRP A 79 -4.55 -0.01 6.92
N THR A 80 -5.57 0.56 7.56
CA THR A 80 -5.90 2.00 7.51
C THR A 80 -5.79 2.70 8.87
N ALA A 81 -5.44 2.01 9.95
CA ALA A 81 -5.36 2.64 11.29
C ALA A 81 -4.38 3.83 11.34
N LEU A 82 -3.27 3.75 10.61
CA LEU A 82 -2.32 4.86 10.50
C LEU A 82 -2.91 6.07 9.78
N ALA A 83 -3.84 5.87 8.84
CA ALA A 83 -4.57 6.97 8.21
C ALA A 83 -5.50 7.64 9.22
N ALA A 84 -6.24 6.87 10.02
CA ALA A 84 -7.07 7.44 11.09
C ALA A 84 -6.22 8.23 12.11
N ALA A 85 -5.10 7.63 12.56
CA ALA A 85 -4.19 8.24 13.53
C ALA A 85 -3.52 9.55 13.04
N THR A 86 -3.22 9.64 11.75
CA THR A 86 -2.46 10.76 11.18
C THR A 86 -3.32 11.81 10.48
N GLY A 87 -4.63 11.58 10.37
CA GLY A 87 -5.53 12.43 9.58
C GLY A 87 -5.34 12.24 8.08
N ALA A 88 -5.05 11.00 7.65
CA ALA A 88 -4.79 10.62 6.27
C ALA A 88 -3.70 11.48 5.62
N GLN A 89 -2.60 11.68 6.35
CA GLN A 89 -1.46 12.46 5.89
C GLN A 89 -0.55 11.63 4.99
N GLY A 90 -0.45 12.01 3.72
CA GLY A 90 0.46 11.38 2.78
C GLY A 90 0.18 9.88 2.64
N ASN A 91 1.26 9.10 2.45
CA ASN A 91 1.17 7.65 2.36
C ASN A 91 0.99 7.04 3.77
N SER A 92 -0.28 6.90 4.16
CA SER A 92 -0.73 6.58 5.52
C SER A 92 -1.48 5.24 5.62
N THR A 93 -1.52 4.47 4.54
CA THR A 93 -1.99 3.08 4.51
C THR A 93 -0.80 2.12 4.48
N ALA A 94 -1.01 0.89 4.95
CA ALA A 94 0.02 -0.15 4.94
C ALA A 94 -0.56 -1.47 4.42
N LEU A 95 0.29 -2.30 3.81
CA LEU A 95 -0.02 -3.71 3.56
C LEU A 95 0.70 -4.52 4.63
N VAL A 96 -0.04 -5.25 5.47
CA VAL A 96 0.52 -5.90 6.67
C VAL A 96 0.41 -7.41 6.56
N GLY A 97 1.54 -8.13 6.68
CA GLY A 97 1.50 -9.58 6.70
C GLY A 97 2.85 -10.22 6.42
N THR A 98 2.81 -11.50 6.07
CA THR A 98 4.00 -12.19 5.54
C THR A 98 4.42 -11.62 4.17
N PRO A 99 5.69 -11.82 3.74
CA PRO A 99 6.13 -11.45 2.40
C PRO A 99 5.23 -12.03 1.30
N GLU A 100 4.75 -13.26 1.49
CA GLU A 100 3.82 -13.95 0.60
C GLU A 100 2.47 -13.21 0.50
N THR A 101 1.84 -12.91 1.63
CA THR A 101 0.55 -12.21 1.71
C THR A 101 0.64 -10.83 1.05
N VAL A 102 1.69 -10.08 1.36
CA VAL A 102 1.88 -8.73 0.80
C VAL A 102 2.24 -8.78 -0.69
N ALA A 103 3.04 -9.75 -1.15
CA ALA A 103 3.34 -9.93 -2.56
C ALA A 103 2.05 -10.19 -3.37
N LYS A 104 1.16 -11.06 -2.88
CA LYS A 104 -0.13 -11.34 -3.50
C LYS A 104 -1.01 -10.09 -3.57
N ALA A 105 -1.09 -9.31 -2.50
CA ALA A 105 -1.85 -8.07 -2.49
C ALA A 105 -1.31 -7.03 -3.50
N LEU A 106 0.01 -6.85 -3.57
CA LEU A 106 0.65 -5.98 -4.56
C LEU A 106 0.42 -6.47 -6.00
N PHE A 107 0.44 -7.77 -6.22
CA PHE A 107 0.14 -8.39 -7.51
C PHE A 107 -1.31 -8.15 -7.95
N GLU A 108 -2.28 -8.14 -7.04
CA GLU A 108 -3.66 -7.76 -7.41
C GLU A 108 -3.75 -6.31 -7.90
N TYR A 109 -2.96 -5.38 -7.35
CA TYR A 109 -2.89 -4.02 -7.90
C TYR A 109 -2.19 -3.96 -9.26
N TYR A 110 -1.17 -4.80 -9.50
CA TYR A 110 -0.57 -4.95 -10.82
C TYR A 110 -1.64 -5.34 -11.84
N LYS A 111 -2.44 -6.39 -11.56
CA LYS A 111 -3.55 -6.83 -12.43
C LYS A 111 -4.57 -5.73 -12.73
N LEU A 112 -4.77 -4.78 -11.81
CA LEU A 112 -5.64 -3.61 -12.02
C LEU A 112 -5.03 -2.52 -12.91
N GLY A 113 -3.73 -2.60 -13.25
CA GLY A 113 -3.03 -1.65 -14.11
C GLY A 113 -1.94 -0.82 -13.43
N ALA A 114 -1.61 -1.08 -12.16
CA ALA A 114 -0.52 -0.41 -11.44
C ALA A 114 0.84 -1.06 -11.75
N ALA A 115 1.38 -0.79 -12.94
CA ALA A 115 2.63 -1.39 -13.41
C ALA A 115 3.87 -0.95 -12.60
N SER A 116 3.81 0.16 -11.86
CA SER A 116 4.91 0.66 -11.03
C SER A 116 4.55 0.65 -9.55
N LEU A 117 5.46 0.14 -8.71
CA LEU A 117 5.28 0.09 -7.25
C LEU A 117 6.29 1.01 -6.54
N LEU A 118 5.80 1.97 -5.76
CA LEU A 118 6.60 2.88 -4.93
C LEU A 118 6.40 2.55 -3.45
N ILE A 119 7.29 1.72 -2.91
CA ILE A 119 7.22 1.26 -1.52
C ILE A 119 8.24 1.95 -0.61
N ARG A 120 7.83 2.27 0.62
CA ARG A 120 8.72 2.79 1.66
C ARG A 120 8.35 2.23 3.03
N GLY A 121 9.34 1.67 3.73
CA GLY A 121 9.21 1.16 5.09
C GLY A 121 9.01 2.21 6.19
N TYR A 122 8.94 1.73 7.42
CA TYR A 122 8.94 2.54 8.65
C TYR A 122 10.33 2.61 9.28
N ASP A 123 11.20 1.64 9.00
CA ASP A 123 12.62 1.66 9.26
C ASP A 123 13.38 1.49 7.92
N PRO A 124 13.77 2.59 7.25
CA PRO A 124 14.09 2.58 5.83
C PRO A 124 15.17 1.59 5.40
N ARG A 125 16.23 1.42 6.20
CA ARG A 125 17.36 0.55 5.85
C ARG A 125 17.02 -0.94 5.99
N PRO A 126 16.62 -1.45 7.18
CA PRO A 126 16.27 -2.86 7.31
C PRO A 126 15.05 -3.23 6.46
N ASP A 127 14.08 -2.33 6.30
CA ASP A 127 12.94 -2.60 5.42
C ASP A 127 13.36 -2.75 3.96
N ALA A 128 14.28 -1.90 3.47
CA ALA A 128 14.78 -2.04 2.10
C ALA A 128 15.53 -3.36 1.89
N ILE A 129 16.29 -3.82 2.88
CA ILE A 129 16.97 -5.13 2.85
C ILE A 129 15.92 -6.26 2.79
N GLN A 130 14.97 -6.27 3.72
CA GLN A 130 13.91 -7.28 3.77
C GLN A 130 13.08 -7.30 2.49
N TYR A 131 12.77 -6.14 1.91
CA TYR A 131 12.03 -6.07 0.65
C TYR A 131 12.83 -6.66 -0.51
N GLY A 132 14.14 -6.39 -0.57
CA GLY A 132 15.02 -6.95 -1.59
C GLY A 132 15.13 -8.48 -1.50
N GLU A 133 15.20 -9.01 -0.29
CA GLU A 133 15.35 -10.45 -0.04
C GLU A 133 14.03 -11.21 -0.18
N GLU A 134 12.93 -10.67 0.34
CA GLU A 134 11.70 -11.45 0.52
C GLU A 134 10.54 -10.98 -0.35
N LEU A 135 10.38 -9.68 -0.59
CA LEU A 135 9.17 -9.16 -1.22
C LEU A 135 9.28 -9.04 -2.74
N ILE A 136 10.34 -8.37 -3.21
CA ILE A 136 10.53 -8.04 -4.64
C ILE A 136 10.65 -9.30 -5.51
N PRO A 137 11.42 -10.35 -5.13
CA PRO A 137 11.49 -11.58 -5.93
C PRO A 137 10.13 -12.26 -6.11
N ARG A 138 9.31 -12.33 -5.05
CA ARG A 138 7.98 -12.94 -5.08
C ARG A 138 7.01 -12.19 -5.99
N ILE A 139 7.01 -10.86 -5.93
CA ILE A 139 6.19 -10.04 -6.84
C ILE A 139 6.60 -10.29 -8.29
N ARG A 140 7.90 -10.33 -8.58
CA ARG A 140 8.40 -10.58 -9.94
C ARG A 140 8.01 -11.95 -10.45
N GLU A 141 8.05 -12.97 -9.61
CA GLU A 141 7.61 -14.33 -9.98
C GLU A 141 6.12 -14.35 -10.33
N LEU A 142 5.26 -13.75 -9.50
CA LEU A 142 3.82 -13.65 -9.76
C LEU A 142 3.52 -12.88 -11.06
N VAL A 143 4.21 -11.77 -11.30
CA VAL A 143 4.07 -10.98 -12.52
C VAL A 143 4.54 -11.76 -13.74
N ALA A 144 5.71 -12.40 -13.69
CA ALA A 144 6.24 -13.18 -14.80
C ALA A 144 5.31 -14.35 -15.18
N ALA A 145 4.76 -15.05 -14.19
CA ALA A 145 3.79 -16.12 -14.42
C ALA A 145 2.51 -15.58 -15.09
N TYR A 146 2.01 -14.43 -14.63
CA TYR A 146 0.81 -13.81 -15.20
C TYR A 146 1.02 -13.30 -16.64
N ASP A 147 2.15 -12.63 -16.88
CA ASP A 147 2.48 -12.06 -18.18
C ASP A 147 2.76 -13.16 -19.22
N ALA A 148 3.28 -14.31 -18.81
CA ALA A 148 3.45 -15.46 -19.70
C ALA A 148 2.13 -15.98 -20.28
N GLU A 149 1.02 -15.83 -19.55
CA GLU A 149 -0.31 -16.25 -19.99
C GLU A 149 -1.05 -15.17 -20.80
N ARG A 150 -0.82 -13.88 -20.49
CA ARG A 150 -1.68 -12.76 -20.94
C ARG A 150 -0.95 -11.66 -21.70
N GLY A 151 0.37 -11.72 -21.77
CA GLY A 151 1.22 -10.61 -22.20
C GLY A 151 1.43 -9.57 -21.09
N PRO A 152 2.53 -8.78 -21.16
CA PRO A 152 2.80 -7.73 -20.18
C PRO A 152 1.79 -6.58 -20.28
N LEU A 153 1.61 -5.87 -19.17
CA LEU A 153 0.81 -4.63 -19.11
C LEU A 153 1.39 -3.48 -19.93
#